data_AF-A0AAV0EUL8-F1
#
_entry.id   AF-A0AAV0EUL8-F1
#
_cell.length_a   1.000
_cell.length_b   1.000
_cell.length_c   1.000
_cell.angle_alpha   90.00
_cell.angle_beta   90.00
_cell.angle_gamma   90.00
#
_symmetry.space_group_name_H-M   'P 1'
#
loop_
_entity.id
_entity.type
_entity.pdbx_description
1 polymer ?
#
loop_
_entity_poly.entity_id
_entity_poly.type
_entity_poly.pdbx_seq_one_letter_code
_entity_poly.pdbx_strand_id
1 'polypeptide(L)'
;MLMVHLDSIKSGLQFPLHQFYLDFFHRYQVVPAQFMPNSFRFISAFIAWCSDMGVDPSLDLFLHFFKVSRQNSDGFLRVSARPGRRLFHGAPTSFHDWKHQFFFLRFPEGRFLERWNGYSLKIGPPSLTDGLEEAINKLKKGGSDCESRPVNGSGPGRDVVFQTRTR
;
A
#
# COMPACT_ATOMS: atom_id res chain seq x y z
N MET A 1 14.96 -8.87 14.30
CA MET A 1 13.85 -9.84 14.07
C MET A 1 12.58 -9.05 13.83
N LEU A 2 11.78 -9.39 12.82
CA LEU A 2 10.63 -8.63 12.39
C LEU A 2 9.34 -9.40 12.71
N MET A 3 8.45 -8.79 13.51
CA MET A 3 7.10 -9.33 13.72
C MET A 3 6.20 -8.96 12.54
N VAL A 4 5.41 -9.92 12.07
CA VAL A 4 4.45 -9.73 10.98
C VAL A 4 3.14 -10.44 11.35
N HIS A 5 2.02 -9.73 11.22
CA HIS A 5 0.70 -10.34 11.43
C HIS A 5 0.33 -11.25 10.26
N LEU A 6 -0.33 -12.36 10.56
CA LEU A 6 -0.78 -13.30 9.52
C LEU A 6 -1.73 -12.61 8.52
N ASP A 7 -2.62 -11.75 9.02
CA ASP A 7 -3.54 -11.00 8.17
C ASP A 7 -2.84 -9.97 7.28
N SER A 8 -1.62 -9.51 7.63
CA SER A 8 -0.82 -8.69 6.73
C SER A 8 -0.43 -9.45 5.46
N ILE A 9 -0.04 -10.72 5.57
CA ILE A 9 0.23 -11.59 4.40
C ILE A 9 -1.04 -11.81 3.60
N LYS A 10 -2.14 -12.20 4.26
CA LYS A 10 -3.45 -12.39 3.59
C LYS A 10 -3.94 -11.12 2.90
N SER A 11 -3.46 -9.97 3.34
CA SER A 11 -3.75 -8.65 2.79
C SER A 11 -2.76 -8.19 1.73
N GLY A 12 -1.84 -9.04 1.28
CA GLY A 12 -0.95 -8.76 0.15
C GLY A 12 0.51 -8.47 0.51
N LEU A 13 0.88 -8.47 1.79
CA LEU A 13 2.30 -8.41 2.16
C LEU A 13 3.01 -9.70 1.70
N GLN A 14 3.83 -9.61 0.67
CA GLN A 14 4.53 -10.74 0.08
C GLN A 14 6.04 -10.69 0.36
N PHE A 15 6.65 -11.87 0.51
CA PHE A 15 8.09 -12.04 0.72
C PHE A 15 8.72 -12.81 -0.47
N PRO A 16 9.96 -12.47 -0.90
CA PRO A 16 10.79 -11.35 -0.43
C PRO A 16 10.10 -10.00 -0.68
N LEU A 17 10.31 -9.05 0.23
CA LEU A 17 9.62 -7.76 0.16
C LEU A 17 10.03 -7.00 -1.09
N HIS A 18 9.03 -6.51 -1.83
CA HIS A 18 9.23 -5.60 -2.95
C HIS A 18 10.03 -4.36 -2.51
N GLN A 19 10.91 -3.84 -3.36
CA GLN A 19 11.79 -2.70 -3.00
C GLN A 19 10.98 -1.50 -2.47
N PHE A 20 9.84 -1.20 -3.11
CA PHE A 20 8.90 -0.18 -2.64
C PHE A 20 8.52 -0.32 -1.15
N TYR A 21 8.29 -1.54 -0.65
CA TYR A 21 7.97 -1.75 0.77
C TYR A 21 9.14 -1.34 1.67
N LEU A 22 10.37 -1.68 1.27
CA LEU A 22 11.57 -1.33 2.02
C LEU A 22 11.69 0.19 2.12
N ASP A 23 11.59 0.88 0.99
CA ASP A 23 11.68 2.34 0.92
C ASP A 23 10.56 2.99 1.74
N PHE A 24 9.35 2.43 1.67
CA PHE A 24 8.20 2.89 2.44
C PHE A 24 8.43 2.78 3.94
N PHE A 25 8.86 1.62 4.44
CA PHE A 25 9.12 1.43 5.87
C PHE A 25 10.29 2.27 6.37
N HIS A 26 11.36 2.39 5.58
CA HIS A 26 12.52 3.24 5.90
C HIS A 26 12.14 4.72 5.97
N ARG A 27 11.38 5.22 4.99
CA ARG A 27 10.95 6.62 4.94
C ARG A 27 10.08 6.99 6.14
N TYR A 28 9.15 6.12 6.52
CA TYR A 28 8.27 6.36 7.66
C TYR A 28 8.92 6.03 9.00
N GLN A 29 10.10 5.40 8.98
CA GLN A 29 10.80 4.90 10.17
C GLN A 29 9.90 3.96 10.98
N VAL A 30 9.29 2.98 10.32
CA VAL A 30 8.26 2.08 10.88
C VAL A 30 8.55 0.63 10.51
N VAL A 31 7.87 -0.30 11.16
CA VAL A 31 7.94 -1.74 10.86
C VAL A 31 6.59 -2.27 10.39
N PRO A 32 6.53 -3.35 9.58
CA PRO A 32 5.27 -3.95 9.14
C PRO A 32 4.24 -4.22 10.24
N ALA A 33 4.67 -4.70 11.42
CA ALA A 33 3.79 -4.90 12.57
C ALA A 33 2.99 -3.66 13.00
N GLN A 34 3.46 -2.45 12.67
CA GLN A 34 2.77 -1.21 13.02
C GLN A 34 1.59 -0.91 12.10
N PHE A 35 1.44 -1.57 10.96
CA PHE A 35 0.36 -1.32 10.03
C PHE A 35 -0.82 -2.25 10.24
N MET A 36 -2.03 -1.69 10.14
CA MET A 36 -3.24 -2.49 10.00
C MET A 36 -3.16 -3.35 8.73
N PRO A 37 -3.67 -4.60 8.75
CA PRO A 37 -3.63 -5.52 7.60
C PRO A 37 -4.13 -4.89 6.30
N ASN A 38 -5.24 -4.16 6.36
CA ASN A 38 -5.83 -3.51 5.20
C ASN A 38 -4.88 -2.51 4.49
N SER A 39 -3.91 -1.95 5.20
CA SER A 39 -2.92 -1.04 4.60
C SER A 39 -2.08 -1.74 3.54
N PHE A 40 -1.78 -3.03 3.73
CA PHE A 40 -0.99 -3.81 2.78
C PHE A 40 -1.75 -4.05 1.48
N ARG A 41 -3.09 -4.11 1.50
CA ARG A 41 -3.91 -4.24 0.27
C ARG A 41 -3.73 -3.03 -0.63
N PHE A 42 -3.79 -1.83 -0.06
CA PHE A 42 -3.59 -0.59 -0.80
C PHE A 42 -2.19 -0.48 -1.38
N ILE A 43 -1.16 -0.84 -0.60
CA ILE A 43 0.22 -0.80 -1.07
C ILE A 43 0.45 -1.84 -2.19
N SER A 44 -0.03 -3.08 -2.01
CA SER A 44 0.11 -4.15 -3.01
C SER A 44 -0.61 -3.80 -4.30
N ALA A 45 -1.84 -3.28 -4.18
CA ALA A 45 -2.63 -2.89 -5.35
C ALA A 45 -1.98 -1.71 -6.09
N PHE A 46 -1.36 -0.77 -5.37
CA PHE A 46 -0.58 0.31 -5.99
C PHE A 46 0.63 -0.22 -6.77
N ILE A 47 1.40 -1.14 -6.19
CA ILE A 47 2.56 -1.75 -6.85
C ILE A 47 2.11 -2.48 -8.13
N ALA A 48 1.06 -3.30 -8.03
CA ALA A 48 0.51 -4.04 -9.17
C ALA A 48 0.04 -3.08 -10.28
N TRP A 49 -0.68 -2.01 -9.91
CA TRP A 49 -1.13 -1.00 -10.86
C TRP A 49 0.01 -0.28 -11.56
N CYS A 50 1.07 0.09 -10.82
CA CYS A 50 2.26 0.70 -11.40
C CYS A 50 2.93 -0.24 -12.41
N SER A 51 3.07 -1.52 -12.04
CA SER A 51 3.61 -2.56 -12.91
C SER A 51 2.80 -2.72 -14.21
N ASP A 52 1.47 -2.80 -14.11
CA ASP A 52 0.59 -2.95 -15.27
C ASP A 52 0.67 -1.77 -16.24
N MET A 53 0.99 -0.58 -15.71
CA MET A 53 1.09 0.66 -16.47
C MET A 53 2.53 0.97 -16.93
N GLY A 54 3.50 0.10 -16.62
CA GLY A 54 4.91 0.33 -16.94
C GLY A 54 5.51 1.55 -16.24
N VAL A 55 5.00 1.89 -15.05
CA VAL A 55 5.49 3.00 -14.22
C VAL A 55 6.18 2.42 -12.99
N ASP A 56 7.35 2.94 -12.64
CA ASP A 56 8.02 2.51 -11.41
C ASP A 56 7.29 3.07 -10.18
N PRO A 57 6.91 2.20 -9.21
CA PRO A 57 6.25 2.66 -8.00
C PRO A 57 7.22 3.49 -7.16
N SER A 58 6.93 4.77 -6.97
CA SER A 58 7.72 5.68 -6.13
C SER A 58 6.93 6.16 -4.92
N LEU A 59 7.62 6.53 -3.83
CA LEU A 59 6.97 7.02 -2.62
C LEU A 59 6.18 8.30 -2.88
N ASP A 60 6.72 9.22 -3.67
CA ASP A 60 6.02 10.47 -3.98
C ASP A 60 4.74 10.19 -4.77
N LEU A 61 4.80 9.27 -5.73
CA LEU A 61 3.61 8.83 -6.46
C LEU A 61 2.57 8.18 -5.56
N PHE A 62 3.01 7.32 -4.64
CA PHE A 62 2.13 6.74 -3.63
C PHE A 62 1.48 7.79 -2.74
N LEU A 63 2.27 8.76 -2.23
CA LEU A 63 1.80 9.82 -1.34
C LEU A 63 0.92 10.85 -2.04
N HIS A 64 0.98 10.91 -3.37
CA HIS A 64 -0.01 11.63 -4.16
C HIS A 64 -1.41 11.02 -3.97
N PHE A 65 -1.55 9.69 -4.04
CA PHE A 65 -2.87 9.05 -3.95
C PHE A 65 -3.28 8.70 -2.52
N PHE A 66 -2.32 8.39 -1.66
CA PHE A 66 -2.56 7.86 -0.32
C PHE A 66 -2.02 8.77 0.78
N LYS A 67 -2.57 8.60 1.97
CA LYS A 67 -2.06 9.16 3.23
C LYS A 67 -1.91 8.05 4.26
N VAL A 68 -0.87 8.17 5.07
CA VAL A 68 -0.66 7.34 6.27
C VAL A 68 -1.15 8.13 7.47
N SER A 69 -2.02 7.53 8.27
CA SER A 69 -2.57 8.13 9.48
C SER A 69 -2.48 7.14 10.64
N ARG A 70 -2.26 7.65 11.85
CA ARG A 70 -2.32 6.83 13.06
C ARG A 70 -3.77 6.67 13.52
N GLN A 71 -4.16 5.46 13.88
CA GLN A 71 -5.42 5.17 14.56
C GLN A 71 -5.37 5.73 15.99
N ASN A 72 -6.48 6.32 16.42
CA ASN A 72 -6.55 7.02 17.71
C ASN A 72 -6.58 6.05 18.90
N SER A 73 -7.12 4.85 18.72
CA SER A 73 -7.39 3.91 19.82
C SER A 73 -6.20 3.04 20.20
N ASP A 74 -5.34 2.69 19.24
CA ASP A 74 -4.37 1.60 19.41
C ASP A 74 -2.98 1.89 18.83
N GLY A 75 -2.78 3.09 18.28
CA GLY A 75 -1.47 3.55 17.82
C GLY A 75 -0.99 2.91 16.51
N PHE A 76 -1.79 2.05 15.87
CA PHE A 76 -1.44 1.44 14.59
C PHE A 76 -1.58 2.42 13.43
N LEU A 77 -0.85 2.15 12.35
CA LEU A 77 -0.85 2.94 11.14
C LEU A 77 -1.83 2.38 10.12
N ARG A 78 -2.54 3.30 9.48
CA ARG A 78 -3.50 3.03 8.42
C ARG A 78 -3.12 3.80 7.17
N VAL A 79 -3.01 3.08 6.06
CA VAL A 79 -3.01 3.67 4.72
C VAL A 79 -4.45 3.92 4.28
N SER A 80 -4.72 5.09 3.73
CA SER A 80 -6.02 5.42 3.15
C SER A 80 -5.87 6.33 1.94
N ALA A 81 -6.79 6.23 0.98
CA ALA A 81 -6.80 7.14 -0.16
C ALA A 81 -7.06 8.59 0.30
N ARG A 82 -6.44 9.56 -0.39
CA ARG A 82 -6.74 10.97 -0.22
C ARG A 82 -8.11 11.32 -0.85
N PRO A 83 -8.81 12.34 -0.33
CA PRO A 83 -10.06 12.81 -0.92
C PRO A 83 -9.89 13.12 -2.41
N GLY A 84 -10.85 12.67 -3.24
CA GLY A 84 -10.80 12.86 -4.69
C GLY A 84 -9.75 12.03 -5.45
N ARG A 85 -8.99 11.16 -4.76
CA ARG A 85 -7.90 10.34 -5.33
C ARG A 85 -8.06 8.85 -5.02
N ARG A 86 -9.30 8.40 -4.83
CA ARG A 86 -9.61 6.98 -4.60
C ARG A 86 -9.40 6.21 -5.89
N LEU A 87 -8.46 5.27 -5.84
CA LEU A 87 -8.15 4.36 -6.95
C LEU A 87 -8.86 3.01 -6.81
N PHE A 88 -9.10 2.61 -5.57
CA PHE A 88 -9.46 1.25 -5.18
C PHE A 88 -10.77 1.24 -4.39
N HIS A 89 -11.68 0.34 -4.75
CA HIS A 89 -12.96 0.10 -4.08
C HIS A 89 -13.06 -1.37 -3.59
N GLY A 90 -14.00 -1.64 -2.69
CA GLY A 90 -14.26 -3.00 -2.18
C GLY A 90 -13.34 -3.48 -1.05
N ALA A 91 -12.38 -2.66 -0.61
CA ALA A 91 -11.57 -3.01 0.57
C ALA A 91 -12.45 -3.08 1.84
N PRO A 92 -12.34 -4.13 2.66
CA PRO A 92 -13.09 -4.21 3.92
C PRO A 92 -12.79 -3.01 4.80
N THR A 93 -13.84 -2.42 5.37
CA THR A 93 -13.74 -1.20 6.18
C THR A 93 -13.39 -1.50 7.63
N SER A 94 -13.68 -2.71 8.11
CA SER A 94 -13.33 -3.19 9.45
C SER A 94 -12.51 -4.48 9.38
N PHE A 95 -11.56 -4.59 10.32
CA PHE A 95 -10.81 -5.81 10.59
C PHE A 95 -10.83 -5.99 12.10
N HIS A 96 -11.53 -7.02 12.56
CA HIS A 96 -11.53 -7.46 13.95
C HIS A 96 -10.53 -8.61 14.12
N ASP A 97 -10.03 -8.80 15.33
CA ASP A 97 -9.24 -9.98 15.77
C ASP A 97 -7.93 -10.29 15.02
N TRP A 98 -7.46 -9.41 14.13
CA TRP A 98 -6.23 -9.61 13.37
C TRP A 98 -4.93 -9.54 14.20
N LYS A 99 -5.00 -9.02 15.43
CA LYS A 99 -3.82 -8.80 16.28
C LYS A 99 -3.28 -10.09 16.92
N HIS A 100 -4.06 -11.16 16.93
CA HIS A 100 -3.76 -12.37 17.70
C HIS A 100 -2.84 -13.36 16.98
N GLN A 101 -2.71 -13.27 15.65
CA GLN A 101 -1.90 -14.19 14.85
C GLN A 101 -0.71 -13.47 14.22
N PHE A 102 0.50 -13.88 14.59
CA PHE A 102 1.74 -13.31 14.09
C PHE A 102 2.85 -14.35 14.04
N PHE A 103 3.88 -14.06 13.25
CA PHE A 103 5.13 -14.83 13.19
C PHE A 103 6.31 -13.85 13.15
N PHE A 104 7.51 -14.38 13.42
CA PHE A 104 8.74 -13.62 13.41
C PHE A 104 9.61 -14.03 12.22
N LEU A 105 10.04 -13.05 11.44
CA LEU A 105 10.98 -13.23 10.34
C LEU A 105 12.36 -12.70 10.74
N ARG A 106 13.40 -13.47 10.45
CA ARG A 106 14.79 -13.03 10.60
C ARG A 106 15.29 -12.54 9.24
N PHE A 107 15.75 -11.29 9.20
CA PHE A 107 16.42 -10.70 8.05
C PHE A 107 17.91 -10.54 8.36
N PRO A 108 18.77 -10.45 7.32
CA PRO A 108 20.13 -9.94 7.50
C PRO A 108 20.12 -8.58 8.19
N GLU A 109 21.15 -8.31 9.00
CA GLU A 109 21.28 -7.07 9.77
C GLU A 109 21.19 -5.82 8.88
N GLY A 110 20.64 -4.73 9.43
CA GLY A 110 20.54 -3.43 8.75
C GLY A 110 19.38 -3.26 7.75
N ARG A 111 18.56 -4.30 7.50
CA ARG A 111 17.45 -4.22 6.52
C ARG A 111 16.18 -3.54 7.04
N PHE A 112 15.92 -3.58 8.35
CA PHE A 112 14.75 -2.99 8.97
C PHE A 112 15.13 -2.30 10.28
N LEU A 113 14.29 -1.36 10.69
CA LEU A 113 14.32 -0.91 12.08
C LEU A 113 14.03 -2.09 13.00
N GLU A 114 14.85 -2.23 14.03
CA GLU A 114 14.73 -3.34 14.98
C GLU A 114 13.69 -3.06 16.08
N ARG A 115 13.18 -1.82 16.14
CA ARG A 115 12.30 -1.36 17.23
C ARG A 115 11.01 -0.73 16.72
N TRP A 116 9.96 -0.90 17.52
CA TRP A 116 8.70 -0.16 17.37
C TRP A 116 8.98 1.33 17.54
N ASN A 117 8.67 2.13 16.51
CA ASN A 117 8.76 3.57 16.58
C ASN A 117 7.42 4.19 17.02
N GLY A 118 7.39 4.83 18.19
CA GLY A 118 6.22 5.57 18.69
C GLY A 118 5.97 6.91 17.97
N TYR A 119 6.92 7.37 17.15
CA TYR A 119 6.86 8.63 16.41
C TYR A 119 6.85 8.34 14.91
N SER A 120 5.66 8.33 14.30
CA SER A 120 5.55 8.24 12.84
C SER A 120 5.62 9.64 12.24
N LEU A 121 6.51 9.82 11.26
CA LEU A 121 6.62 11.09 10.54
C LEU A 121 5.29 11.38 9.82
N LYS A 122 4.73 12.57 10.06
CA LYS A 122 3.61 13.08 9.26
C LYS A 122 4.15 13.60 7.95
N ILE A 123 4.20 12.73 6.95
CA ILE A 123 4.64 13.10 5.61
C ILE A 123 3.43 13.64 4.83
N GLY A 124 3.53 14.90 4.39
CA GLY A 124 2.55 15.56 3.53
C GLY A 124 2.53 14.98 2.11
N PRO A 125 1.58 15.39 1.26
CA PRO A 125 1.70 15.11 -0.17
C PRO A 125 3.00 15.75 -0.70
N PRO A 126 3.69 15.11 -1.64
CA PRO A 126 4.89 15.68 -2.24
C PRO A 126 4.53 16.92 -3.07
N SER A 127 5.52 17.79 -3.28
CA SER A 127 5.44 18.84 -4.29
C SER A 127 5.30 18.19 -5.67
N LEU A 128 4.47 18.80 -6.52
CA LEU A 128 4.23 18.30 -7.87
C LEU A 128 5.40 18.69 -8.77
N THR A 129 6.17 17.71 -9.21
CA THR A 129 7.28 17.86 -10.16
C THR A 129 6.87 17.33 -11.52
N ASP A 130 7.50 17.80 -12.59
CA ASP A 130 7.17 17.38 -13.97
C ASP A 130 7.17 15.85 -14.15
N GLY A 131 8.18 15.17 -13.58
CA GLY A 131 8.26 13.70 -13.62
C GLY A 131 7.14 13.01 -12.82
N LEU A 132 6.70 13.60 -11.70
CA LEU A 132 5.58 13.09 -10.93
C LEU A 132 4.25 13.28 -11.69
N GLU A 133 4.06 14.42 -12.35
CA GLU A 133 2.90 14.67 -13.20
C GLU A 133 2.82 13.69 -14.36
N GLU A 134 3.94 13.45 -15.04
CA GLU A 134 4.02 12.50 -16.14
C GLU A 134 3.60 11.09 -15.69
N ALA A 135 4.13 10.62 -14.55
CA ALA A 135 3.77 9.33 -13.97
C ALA A 135 2.28 9.26 -13.60
N ILE A 136 1.72 10.30 -12.98
CA ILE A 136 0.29 10.39 -12.67
C ILE A 136 -0.56 10.31 -13.94
N ASN A 137 -0.15 11.01 -14.99
CA ASN A 137 -0.86 11.05 -16.26
C ASN A 137 -0.81 9.70 -16.98
N LYS A 138 0.34 9.00 -16.96
CA LYS A 138 0.48 7.64 -17.48
C LYS A 138 -0.46 6.67 -16.77
N LEU A 139 -0.46 6.69 -15.44
CA LEU A 139 -1.32 5.85 -14.63
C LEU A 139 -2.81 6.09 -14.90
N LYS A 140 -3.22 7.36 -15.06
CA LYS A 140 -4.62 7.70 -15.38
C LYS A 140 -5.03 7.28 -16.80
N LYS A 141 -4.12 7.34 -17.77
CA LYS A 141 -4.39 6.97 -19.17
C LYS A 141 -4.51 5.46 -19.38
N GLY A 142 -3.59 4.67 -18.84
CA GLY A 142 -3.66 3.22 -19.06
C GLY A 142 -4.81 2.55 -18.29
N GLY A 143 -5.30 3.17 -17.21
CA GLY A 143 -6.54 2.75 -16.55
C GLY A 143 -7.77 2.75 -17.47
N SER A 144 -7.87 3.71 -18.41
CA SER A 144 -8.97 3.72 -19.39
C SER A 144 -8.83 2.68 -20.49
N ASP A 145 -7.62 2.17 -20.75
CA ASP A 145 -7.35 1.19 -21.81
C ASP A 145 -7.60 -0.26 -21.34
N CYS A 146 -7.37 -0.54 -20.04
CA CYS A 146 -7.62 -1.85 -19.42
C CYS A 146 -9.09 -2.28 -19.37
N GLU A 147 -10.04 -1.35 -19.56
CA GLU A 147 -11.49 -1.60 -19.55
C GLU A 147 -11.96 -2.46 -20.75
N SER A 148 -11.06 -2.74 -21.72
CA SER A 148 -11.37 -3.47 -22.96
C SER A 148 -11.13 -4.98 -22.93
N ARG A 149 -10.61 -5.56 -21.84
CA ARG A 149 -10.32 -7.01 -21.77
C ARG A 149 -11.29 -7.75 -20.83
N PRO A 150 -12.12 -8.68 -21.32
CA PRO A 150 -12.98 -9.48 -20.46
C PRO A 150 -12.12 -10.47 -19.66
N VAL A 151 -12.17 -10.39 -18.33
CA VAL A 151 -11.53 -11.36 -17.44
C VAL A 151 -12.51 -12.51 -17.18
N ASN A 152 -12.37 -13.59 -17.94
CA ASN A 152 -12.99 -14.88 -17.61
C ASN A 152 -12.04 -15.68 -16.70
N GLY A 153 -12.53 -16.13 -15.54
CA GLY A 153 -11.89 -17.25 -14.80
C GLY A 153 -11.69 -17.07 -13.29
N SER A 154 -12.72 -17.45 -12.55
CA SER A 154 -12.76 -18.20 -11.28
C SER A 154 -11.48 -18.35 -10.41
N GLY A 155 -11.51 -17.78 -9.20
CA GLY A 155 -10.65 -18.15 -8.07
C GLY A 155 -11.01 -17.32 -6.82
N PRO A 156 -11.11 -17.89 -5.60
CA PRO A 156 -11.59 -17.14 -4.45
C PRO A 156 -10.48 -16.23 -3.89
N GLY A 157 -10.79 -14.94 -3.72
CA GLY A 157 -9.90 -14.01 -3.01
C GLY A 157 -9.27 -12.92 -3.87
N ARG A 158 -10.03 -12.34 -4.79
CA ARG A 158 -9.81 -10.99 -5.34
C ARG A 158 -11.18 -10.33 -5.19
N ASP A 159 -11.28 -9.14 -4.63
CA ASP A 159 -11.55 -7.99 -5.48
C ASP A 159 -11.11 -6.71 -4.78
N VAL A 160 -10.07 -6.10 -5.32
CA VAL A 160 -9.94 -4.65 -5.24
C VAL A 160 -10.28 -4.17 -6.63
N VAL A 161 -11.48 -3.61 -6.79
CA VAL A 161 -11.95 -3.12 -8.09
C VAL A 161 -11.35 -1.74 -8.31
N PHE A 162 -10.59 -1.61 -9.39
CA PHE A 162 -10.15 -0.32 -9.92
C PHE A 162 -11.36 0.42 -10.47
N GLN A 163 -11.54 1.69 -10.11
CA GLN A 163 -12.48 2.55 -10.84
C GLN A 163 -11.73 3.61 -11.62
N THR A 164 -12.05 3.70 -12.91
CA THR A 164 -11.80 4.83 -13.80
C THR A 164 -13.14 5.56 -13.96
N ARG A 165 -13.28 6.72 -13.30
CA ARG A 165 -14.48 7.54 -13.47
C ARG A 165 -14.41 8.26 -14.82
N THR A 166 -15.34 7.96 -15.72
CA THR A 166 -15.66 8.79 -16.89
C THR A 166 -16.75 9.80 -16.52
N ARG A 167 -16.39 11.09 -16.70
CA ARG A 167 -17.15 12.35 -16.53
C ARG A 167 -17.76 12.67 -15.16
#